data_AF-S9QXQ2-F1
#
_entry.id   AF-S9QXQ2-F1
#
_cell.length_a   1.000
_cell.length_b   1.000
_cell.length_c   1.000
_cell.angle_alpha   90.00
_cell.angle_beta   90.00
_cell.angle_gamma   90.00
#
_symmetry.space_group_name_H-M   'P 1'
#
loop_
_entity.id
_entity.type
_entity.pdbx_description
1 polymer ?
#
loop_
_entity_poly.entity_id
_entity_poly.type
_entity_poly.pdbx_seq_one_letter_code
_entity_poly.pdbx_strand_id
1 'polypeptide(L)'
;MLFSKLLVSAISLVPLASAIPVGNVQGHRHHNQSTIKRDGGGFPDGVYDCSHFPEDQDGVVKLDYLGFGGWSGVQKNDGKFGTASTCEDNTYCSYACKPGMSKTQWPSNQPSNGESVGGLYCKNGKLYKTQKNSNNLCENSHGNAYVKNTLGSNVAICRTDYPGTENMNVPTDIGSGSQQPLSVVDEDNYYNWGNKKTSAQYYVNKSGKSAQDACVWGNQGDDYGNWAPLNFGSGYTDGKMWLSMSKNPLNSQANVDYKITIKADGGTLSHDCKYENGSFHGSGASSDGCTVSVTGGGAYFELYN
;
A
#
# COMPACT_ATOMS: atom_id res chain seq x y z
N MET A 1 50.08 14.24 -1.12
CA MET A 1 50.71 14.25 0.22
C MET A 1 49.84 13.34 1.09
N LEU A 2 49.98 12.02 1.05
CA LEU A 2 50.99 11.17 1.73
C LEU A 2 51.23 11.57 3.20
N PHE A 3 50.76 10.73 4.12
CA PHE A 3 51.36 10.23 5.39
C PHE A 3 50.23 9.40 6.06
N SER A 4 50.16 8.06 5.98
CA SER A 4 51.05 6.97 6.40
C SER A 4 51.23 6.86 7.93
N LYS A 5 50.67 5.77 8.51
CA LYS A 5 51.32 4.70 9.32
C LYS A 5 50.34 4.08 10.35
N LEU A 6 49.97 2.81 10.17
CA LEU A 6 50.50 1.57 10.81
C LEU A 6 50.05 1.40 12.29
N LEU A 7 49.16 0.45 12.60
CA LEU A 7 49.34 -1.00 12.88
C LEU A 7 49.55 -1.28 14.38
N VAL A 8 48.78 -2.21 14.98
CA VAL A 8 49.27 -3.40 15.71
C VAL A 8 48.08 -4.32 16.07
N SER A 9 48.27 -5.60 15.78
CA SER A 9 47.45 -6.78 16.10
C SER A 9 47.46 -7.14 17.59
N ALA A 10 46.37 -7.77 18.05
CA ALA A 10 46.42 -8.72 19.16
C ALA A 10 45.55 -9.94 18.81
N ILE A 11 46.25 -11.04 18.53
CA ILE A 11 45.73 -12.41 18.38
C ILE A 11 45.55 -12.97 19.80
N SER A 12 44.34 -13.40 20.16
CA SER A 12 44.13 -14.28 21.31
C SER A 12 43.71 -15.67 20.84
N LEU A 13 44.60 -16.63 21.10
CA LEU A 13 44.37 -18.06 21.00
C LEU A 13 43.43 -18.50 22.13
N VAL A 14 42.38 -19.25 21.81
CA VAL A 14 41.59 -20.02 22.78
C VAL A 14 41.65 -21.50 22.37
N PRO A 15 41.89 -22.44 23.31
CA PRO A 15 42.22 -23.81 22.97
C PRO A 15 40.96 -24.65 22.64
N LEU A 16 41.14 -25.63 21.75
CA LEU A 16 40.24 -26.76 21.57
C LEU A 16 40.27 -27.65 22.84
N ALA A 17 39.11 -27.92 23.41
CA ALA A 17 38.90 -29.03 24.33
C ALA A 17 37.58 -29.75 24.02
N SER A 18 37.73 -30.98 23.55
CA SER A 18 37.00 -32.21 23.89
C SER A 18 35.47 -32.22 24.00
N ALA A 19 34.85 -33.11 23.23
CA ALA A 19 33.44 -33.47 23.26
C ALA A 19 33.06 -34.48 24.36
N ILE A 20 31.74 -34.55 24.61
CA ILE A 20 30.89 -35.61 25.24
C ILE A 20 30.57 -35.42 26.75
N PRO A 21 29.38 -35.76 27.31
CA PRO A 21 28.05 -36.09 26.74
C PRO A 21 26.88 -35.19 27.21
N VAL A 22 25.73 -35.43 26.57
CA VAL A 22 24.37 -34.95 26.83
C VAL A 22 23.95 -35.05 28.31
N GLY A 23 23.52 -33.92 28.87
CA GLY A 23 22.84 -33.82 30.17
C GLY A 23 21.60 -32.94 30.04
N ASN A 24 20.43 -33.55 30.26
CA ASN A 24 19.11 -32.98 30.15
C ASN A 24 18.86 -31.97 31.29
N VAL A 25 18.62 -30.69 30.99
CA VAL A 25 18.09 -29.72 31.95
C VAL A 25 16.94 -28.95 31.32
N GLN A 26 15.73 -29.36 31.72
CA GLN A 26 14.48 -28.65 31.47
C GLN A 26 14.54 -27.24 32.05
N GLY A 27 14.22 -26.26 31.22
CA GLY A 27 14.08 -24.86 31.61
C GLY A 27 13.42 -24.02 30.53
N HIS A 28 12.42 -24.55 29.82
CA HIS A 28 11.63 -23.75 28.88
C HIS A 28 10.64 -22.88 29.67
N ARG A 29 10.93 -21.57 29.74
CA ARG A 29 9.90 -20.56 29.99
C ARG A 29 8.90 -20.64 28.85
N HIS A 30 7.75 -21.24 29.13
CA HIS A 30 6.57 -21.14 28.29
C HIS A 30 6.13 -19.67 28.21
N HIS A 31 6.48 -18.98 27.13
CA HIS A 31 5.60 -17.92 26.66
C HIS A 31 4.31 -18.60 26.26
N ASN A 32 3.28 -18.38 27.07
CA ASN A 32 1.93 -18.87 26.82
C ASN A 32 1.37 -18.10 25.63
N GLN A 33 1.74 -18.52 24.42
CA GLN A 33 1.08 -18.11 23.20
C GLN A 33 -0.25 -18.86 23.22
N SER A 34 -1.26 -18.24 23.84
CA SER A 34 -2.62 -18.73 23.80
C SER A 34 -2.99 -18.88 22.33
N THR A 35 -3.16 -20.11 21.87
CA THR A 35 -3.72 -20.41 20.56
C THR A 35 -5.08 -19.73 20.49
N ILE A 36 -5.13 -18.61 19.75
CA ILE A 36 -6.37 -17.86 19.50
C ILE A 36 -7.30 -18.83 18.77
N LYS A 37 -8.35 -19.29 19.45
CA LYS A 37 -9.41 -20.04 18.81
C LYS A 37 -10.09 -19.13 17.80
N ARG A 38 -9.80 -19.35 16.51
CA ARG A 38 -10.45 -18.67 15.39
C ARG A 38 -11.78 -19.37 15.12
N ASP A 39 -12.84 -18.99 15.82
CA ASP A 39 -14.18 -19.39 15.43
C ASP A 39 -14.55 -18.61 14.15
N GLY A 40 -14.60 -19.31 13.01
CA GLY A 40 -15.24 -18.82 11.78
C GLY A 40 -14.50 -17.71 11.01
N GLY A 41 -13.27 -17.98 10.56
CA GLY A 41 -12.61 -17.29 9.42
C GLY A 41 -12.81 -15.77 9.34
N GLY A 42 -12.01 -15.01 10.09
CA GLY A 42 -12.01 -13.54 10.03
C GLY A 42 -11.16 -12.92 11.13
N PHE A 43 -11.17 -11.59 11.19
CA PHE A 43 -10.54 -10.81 12.24
C PHE A 43 -11.35 -10.89 13.55
N PRO A 44 -10.75 -11.36 14.65
CA PRO A 44 -11.40 -11.48 15.95
C PRO A 44 -11.34 -10.17 16.76
N ASP A 45 -12.50 -9.56 16.98
CA ASP A 45 -12.65 -8.38 17.83
C ASP A 45 -12.21 -8.64 19.27
N GLY A 46 -11.46 -7.70 19.86
CA GLY A 46 -11.09 -7.76 21.27
C GLY A 46 -9.94 -8.72 21.61
N VAL A 47 -9.36 -9.39 20.62
CA VAL A 47 -8.30 -10.38 20.84
C VAL A 47 -6.92 -9.73 20.80
N TYR A 48 -6.59 -9.03 19.71
CA TYR A 48 -5.31 -8.37 19.54
C TYR A 48 -5.19 -7.14 20.44
N ASP A 49 -4.02 -7.00 21.08
CA ASP A 49 -3.64 -5.76 21.74
C ASP A 49 -3.42 -4.65 20.71
N CYS A 50 -3.67 -3.39 21.06
CA CYS A 50 -3.47 -2.28 20.12
C CYS A 50 -2.01 -2.11 19.66
N SER A 51 -1.06 -2.53 20.50
CA SER A 51 0.37 -2.54 20.15
C SER A 51 0.76 -3.71 19.23
N HIS A 52 -0.15 -4.65 18.96
CA HIS A 52 0.11 -5.80 18.10
C HIS A 52 -0.45 -5.57 16.69
N PHE A 53 0.44 -5.42 15.72
CA PHE A 53 0.05 -5.38 14.31
C PHE A 53 -0.40 -6.77 13.82
N PRO A 54 -1.62 -6.92 13.25
CA PRO A 54 -2.20 -8.23 12.92
C PRO A 54 -1.66 -8.78 11.59
N GLU A 55 -0.36 -9.04 11.50
CA GLU A 55 0.34 -9.56 10.31
C GLU A 55 -0.06 -11.00 9.94
N ASP A 56 -0.74 -11.72 10.83
CA ASP A 56 -1.26 -13.06 10.60
C ASP A 56 -2.60 -13.08 9.84
N GLN A 57 -3.19 -11.91 9.59
CA GLN A 57 -4.41 -11.78 8.80
C GLN A 57 -4.09 -11.82 7.31
N ASP A 58 -4.88 -12.60 6.57
CA ASP A 58 -4.65 -12.75 5.14
C ASP A 58 -4.78 -11.42 4.39
N GLY A 59 -3.89 -11.23 3.43
CA GLY A 59 -3.78 -10.00 2.65
C GLY A 59 -3.14 -8.80 3.36
N VAL A 60 -2.95 -8.81 4.68
CA VAL A 60 -2.38 -7.66 5.40
C VAL A 60 -0.88 -7.53 5.15
N VAL A 61 -0.40 -6.29 5.00
CA VAL A 61 1.01 -5.95 4.78
C VAL A 61 1.49 -5.00 5.86
N LYS A 62 2.60 -5.38 6.50
CA LYS A 62 3.26 -4.56 7.52
C LYS A 62 4.20 -3.53 6.89
N LEU A 63 4.05 -2.27 7.27
CA LEU A 63 4.81 -1.14 6.74
C LEU A 63 5.71 -0.52 7.82
N ASP A 64 6.68 -1.30 8.32
CA ASP A 64 7.54 -0.88 9.45
C ASP A 64 8.34 0.41 9.17
N TYR A 65 8.69 0.65 7.90
CA TYR A 65 9.45 1.84 7.49
C TYR A 65 8.70 3.16 7.69
N LEU A 66 7.37 3.13 7.90
CA LEU A 66 6.58 4.33 8.17
C LEU A 66 6.67 4.80 9.63
N GLY A 67 7.23 4.01 10.53
CA GLY A 67 7.39 4.39 11.94
C GLY A 67 6.11 4.31 12.78
N PHE A 68 5.01 3.79 12.24
CA PHE A 68 3.74 3.60 12.95
C PHE A 68 3.57 2.18 13.49
N GLY A 69 4.64 1.42 13.78
CA GLY A 69 4.52 0.05 14.28
C GLY A 69 3.87 -0.93 13.30
N GLY A 70 4.08 -0.73 11.99
CA GLY A 70 3.56 -1.57 10.92
C GLY A 70 2.27 -1.06 10.26
N TRP A 71 1.54 -0.15 10.91
CA TRP A 71 0.34 0.49 10.38
C TRP A 71 0.65 1.40 9.19
N SER A 72 -0.28 1.55 8.24
CA SER A 72 -0.18 2.55 7.15
C SER A 72 -0.37 3.97 7.68
N GLY A 73 -1.02 4.12 8.83
CA GLY A 73 -1.14 5.37 9.53
C GLY A 73 -2.07 5.25 10.72
N VAL A 74 -1.99 6.21 11.65
CA VAL A 74 -2.83 6.21 12.85
C VAL A 74 -3.47 7.58 13.03
N GLN A 75 -4.80 7.61 13.22
CA GLN A 75 -5.58 8.82 13.42
C GLN A 75 -6.21 8.81 14.82
N LYS A 76 -6.13 9.94 15.53
CA LYS A 76 -6.82 10.10 16.81
C LYS A 76 -8.33 10.17 16.61
N ASN A 77 -9.10 9.72 17.58
CA ASN A 77 -10.54 9.98 17.63
C ASN A 77 -10.83 11.15 18.58
N ASP A 78 -10.29 12.33 18.26
CA ASP A 78 -10.36 13.56 19.07
C ASP A 78 -11.26 14.65 18.44
N GLY A 79 -12.03 14.28 17.41
CA GLY A 79 -12.87 15.16 16.62
C GLY A 79 -12.14 15.95 15.53
N LYS A 80 -10.80 16.04 15.59
CA LYS A 80 -9.95 16.64 14.54
C LYS A 80 -9.24 15.58 13.69
N PHE A 81 -9.18 14.34 14.17
CA PHE A 81 -8.60 13.20 13.46
C PHE A 81 -7.13 13.35 13.08
N GLY A 82 -6.40 14.13 13.88
CA GLY A 82 -4.97 14.35 13.70
C GLY A 82 -4.16 13.06 13.81
N THR A 83 -2.99 13.05 13.17
CA THR A 83 -2.08 11.89 13.17
C THR A 83 -1.57 11.58 14.59
N ALA A 84 -1.60 10.30 14.96
CA ALA A 84 -0.91 9.74 16.11
C ALA A 84 0.33 8.96 15.66
N SER A 85 1.31 8.83 16.55
CA SER A 85 2.53 8.05 16.27
C SER A 85 2.35 6.55 16.54
N THR A 86 1.40 6.17 17.39
CA THR A 86 1.22 4.80 17.88
C THR A 86 -0.26 4.43 17.89
N CYS A 87 -0.57 3.18 17.55
CA CYS A 87 -1.90 2.61 17.73
C CYS A 87 -2.18 2.40 19.22
N GLU A 88 -3.02 3.25 19.79
CA GLU A 88 -3.34 3.29 21.23
C GLU A 88 -4.82 3.62 21.45
N ASP A 89 -5.29 3.57 22.70
CA ASP A 89 -6.71 3.76 23.00
C ASP A 89 -7.25 5.06 22.39
N ASN A 90 -8.45 4.97 21.83
CA ASN A 90 -9.12 6.08 21.14
C ASN A 90 -8.39 6.53 19.86
N THR A 91 -7.82 5.57 19.11
CA THR A 91 -7.27 5.79 17.77
C THR A 91 -7.85 4.82 16.74
N TYR A 92 -7.82 5.25 15.48
CA TYR A 92 -8.04 4.42 14.30
C TYR A 92 -6.68 4.07 13.69
N CYS A 93 -6.40 2.77 13.58
CA CYS A 93 -5.14 2.21 13.14
C CYS A 93 -5.33 1.62 11.74
N SER A 94 -4.91 2.40 10.74
CA SER A 94 -5.03 2.07 9.33
C SER A 94 -3.96 1.06 8.91
N TYR A 95 -4.30 0.12 8.04
CA TYR A 95 -3.40 -0.94 7.58
C TYR A 95 -3.40 -1.03 6.05
N ALA A 96 -2.32 -1.58 5.51
CA ALA A 96 -2.18 -1.85 4.09
C ALA A 96 -2.60 -3.30 3.76
N CYS A 97 -3.13 -3.46 2.56
CA CYS A 97 -3.38 -4.77 1.95
C CYS A 97 -2.40 -5.02 0.81
N LYS A 98 -2.18 -6.30 0.46
CA LYS A 98 -1.34 -6.71 -0.66
C LYS A 98 -1.81 -6.05 -1.97
N PRO A 99 -0.91 -5.89 -2.96
CA PRO A 99 -1.30 -5.51 -4.32
C PRO A 99 -2.48 -6.36 -4.80
N GLY A 100 -3.45 -5.72 -5.47
CA GLY A 100 -4.69 -6.39 -5.89
C GLY A 100 -5.75 -6.57 -4.81
N MET A 101 -5.56 -6.03 -3.59
CA MET A 101 -6.55 -6.08 -2.52
C MET A 101 -6.87 -4.67 -1.98
N SER A 102 -8.04 -4.55 -1.35
CA SER A 102 -8.50 -3.35 -0.65
C SER A 102 -8.75 -3.62 0.82
N LYS A 103 -8.54 -2.60 1.65
CA LYS A 103 -8.95 -2.55 3.06
C LYS A 103 -10.46 -2.80 3.15
N THR A 104 -10.96 -3.28 4.28
CA THR A 104 -12.42 -3.47 4.48
C THR A 104 -12.95 -2.77 5.72
N GLN A 105 -12.10 -2.10 6.49
CA GLN A 105 -12.49 -1.55 7.80
C GLN A 105 -12.41 -0.02 7.76
N TRP A 106 -13.56 0.62 7.97
CA TRP A 106 -13.72 2.04 8.25
C TRP A 106 -15.04 2.27 9.00
N PRO A 107 -15.14 3.30 9.85
CA PRO A 107 -16.40 3.63 10.51
C PRO A 107 -17.42 4.16 9.50
N SER A 108 -18.70 3.84 9.70
CA SER A 108 -19.80 4.39 8.86
C SER A 108 -19.95 5.91 9.01
N ASN A 109 -19.64 6.42 10.21
CA ASN A 109 -19.64 7.85 10.49
C ASN A 109 -18.26 8.40 10.17
N GLN A 110 -18.17 9.13 9.06
CA GLN A 110 -16.96 9.82 8.64
C GLN A 110 -16.93 11.24 9.19
N PRO A 111 -15.74 11.81 9.42
CA PRO A 111 -15.57 13.20 9.85
C PRO A 111 -16.30 14.21 8.94
N SER A 112 -16.92 15.23 9.53
CA SER A 112 -17.62 16.30 8.78
C SER A 112 -16.68 17.34 8.16
N ASN A 113 -15.40 17.33 8.55
CA ASN A 113 -14.36 18.20 8.00
C ASN A 113 -13.85 17.74 6.62
N GLY A 114 -14.35 16.61 6.11
CA GLY A 114 -14.00 16.07 4.79
C GLY A 114 -12.83 15.09 4.81
N GLU A 115 -12.18 14.86 5.95
CA GLU A 115 -11.19 13.79 6.07
C GLU A 115 -11.85 12.41 6.02
N SER A 116 -11.14 11.43 5.47
CA SER A 116 -11.49 10.04 5.64
C SER A 116 -10.83 9.45 6.88
N VAL A 117 -11.47 8.43 7.45
CA VAL A 117 -10.94 7.62 8.55
C VAL A 117 -11.17 6.17 8.22
N GLY A 118 -10.15 5.34 8.44
CA GLY A 118 -10.19 3.92 8.16
C GLY A 118 -9.26 3.13 9.09
N GLY A 119 -9.40 1.81 9.05
CA GLY A 119 -8.64 0.89 9.87
C GLY A 119 -9.42 0.27 11.02
N LEU A 120 -8.69 -0.36 11.92
CA LEU A 120 -9.22 -0.95 13.16
C LEU A 120 -9.29 0.12 14.24
N TYR A 121 -10.24 0.00 15.17
CA TYR A 121 -10.36 0.91 16.29
C TYR A 121 -9.76 0.31 17.56
N CYS A 122 -8.90 1.07 18.23
CA CYS A 122 -8.35 0.68 19.52
C CYS A 122 -9.22 1.19 20.67
N LYS A 123 -9.67 0.25 21.52
CA LYS A 123 -10.51 0.54 22.69
C LYS A 123 -10.16 -0.40 23.84
N ASN A 124 -9.92 0.15 25.02
CA ASN A 124 -9.58 -0.62 26.23
C ASN A 124 -8.37 -1.56 26.01
N GLY A 125 -7.36 -1.08 25.29
CA GLY A 125 -6.15 -1.79 24.94
C GLY A 125 -6.31 -2.85 23.85
N LYS A 126 -7.49 -3.00 23.24
CA LYS A 126 -7.78 -4.04 22.24
C LYS A 126 -8.26 -3.48 20.89
N LEU A 127 -7.95 -4.20 19.82
CA LEU A 127 -8.38 -3.88 18.46
C LEU A 127 -9.78 -4.42 18.13
N TYR A 128 -10.57 -3.61 17.44
CA TYR A 128 -11.91 -3.93 16.98
C TYR A 128 -12.11 -3.52 15.52
N LYS A 129 -12.87 -4.32 14.78
CA LYS A 129 -13.42 -3.95 13.47
C LYS A 129 -14.26 -2.68 13.58
N THR A 130 -14.18 -1.84 12.56
CA THR A 130 -14.93 -0.58 12.48
C THR A 130 -16.19 -0.69 11.64
N GLN A 131 -16.34 -1.77 10.87
CA GLN A 131 -17.62 -2.17 10.29
C GLN A 131 -17.82 -3.69 10.32
N LYS A 132 -19.09 -4.12 10.16
CA LYS A 132 -19.48 -5.53 10.27
C LYS A 132 -19.71 -6.23 8.94
N ASN A 133 -19.66 -5.49 7.83
CA ASN A 133 -19.96 -6.02 6.50
C ASN A 133 -18.87 -6.93 5.94
N SER A 134 -17.68 -6.93 6.56
CA SER A 134 -16.59 -7.84 6.21
C SER A 134 -15.97 -8.44 7.47
N ASN A 135 -15.65 -9.73 7.38
CA ASN A 135 -14.93 -10.46 8.41
C ASN A 135 -13.42 -10.43 8.20
N ASN A 136 -12.94 -10.30 6.97
CA ASN A 136 -11.52 -10.21 6.65
C ASN A 136 -11.09 -8.75 6.62
N LEU A 137 -9.82 -8.47 6.92
CA LEU A 137 -9.27 -7.11 6.83
C LEU A 137 -9.02 -6.68 5.38
N CYS A 138 -8.72 -7.61 4.50
CA CYS A 138 -8.48 -7.35 3.08
C CYS A 138 -9.46 -8.13 2.21
N GLU A 139 -9.94 -7.48 1.15
CA GLU A 139 -10.78 -8.09 0.11
C GLU A 139 -10.12 -7.97 -1.27
N ASN A 140 -10.44 -8.89 -2.17
CA ASN A 140 -9.85 -8.93 -3.51
C ASN A 140 -10.42 -7.83 -4.40
N SER A 141 -9.60 -7.39 -5.36
CA SER A 141 -9.95 -6.49 -6.46
C SER A 141 -11.16 -6.97 -7.28
N HIS A 142 -11.94 -6.01 -7.79
CA HIS A 142 -13.01 -6.28 -8.75
C HIS A 142 -12.50 -6.29 -10.19
N GLY A 143 -12.29 -7.48 -10.75
CA GLY A 143 -11.75 -7.64 -12.11
C GLY A 143 -10.22 -7.71 -12.15
N ASN A 144 -9.66 -7.70 -13.36
CA ASN A 144 -8.24 -7.98 -13.59
C ASN A 144 -7.53 -6.73 -14.15
N ALA A 145 -6.95 -5.92 -13.25
CA ALA A 145 -6.01 -4.86 -13.60
C ALA A 145 -4.64 -5.12 -12.97
N TYR A 146 -3.58 -4.81 -13.71
CA TYR A 146 -2.21 -4.94 -13.20
C TYR A 146 -1.27 -3.93 -13.84
N VAL A 147 -0.05 -3.83 -13.30
CA VAL A 147 1.06 -3.10 -13.92
C VAL A 147 2.13 -4.09 -14.33
N LYS A 148 2.59 -3.99 -15.57
CA LYS A 148 3.67 -4.78 -16.13
C LYS A 148 4.89 -3.89 -16.33
N ASN A 149 5.95 -4.18 -15.60
CA ASN A 149 7.20 -3.44 -15.69
C ASN A 149 8.16 -4.17 -16.65
N THR A 150 8.40 -3.59 -17.83
CA THR A 150 9.36 -4.13 -18.81
C THR A 150 10.73 -3.45 -18.73
N LEU A 151 10.91 -2.53 -17.78
CA LEU A 151 12.16 -1.81 -17.55
C LEU A 151 13.21 -2.72 -16.88
N GLY A 152 14.47 -2.29 -16.97
CA GLY A 152 15.62 -2.92 -16.29
C GLY A 152 15.73 -2.62 -14.79
N SER A 153 14.80 -1.85 -14.23
CA SER A 153 14.82 -1.36 -12.85
C SER A 153 13.44 -1.51 -12.19
N ASN A 154 13.41 -1.49 -10.86
CA ASN A 154 12.18 -1.54 -10.08
C ASN A 154 11.33 -0.27 -10.26
N VAL A 155 10.01 -0.38 -10.14
CA VAL A 155 9.11 0.78 -10.03
C VAL A 155 8.17 0.58 -8.85
N ALA A 156 8.16 1.53 -7.92
CA ALA A 156 7.18 1.59 -6.85
C ALA A 156 5.98 2.45 -7.26
N ILE A 157 4.78 1.91 -7.07
CA ILE A 157 3.52 2.63 -7.25
C ILE A 157 2.78 2.62 -5.91
N CYS A 158 2.38 3.79 -5.42
CA CYS A 158 1.89 3.94 -4.06
C CYS A 158 0.43 4.35 -4.06
N ARG A 159 -0.45 3.45 -3.62
CA ARG A 159 -1.88 3.75 -3.47
C ARG A 159 -2.11 4.65 -2.27
N THR A 160 -3.08 5.55 -2.40
CA THR A 160 -3.61 6.33 -1.27
C THR A 160 -4.18 5.39 -0.20
N ASP A 161 -3.84 5.63 1.07
CA ASP A 161 -4.42 5.00 2.26
C ASP A 161 -5.85 5.49 2.46
N TYR A 162 -6.78 4.95 1.66
CA TYR A 162 -8.14 5.46 1.54
C TYR A 162 -9.20 4.35 1.62
N PRO A 163 -10.17 4.46 2.55
CA PRO A 163 -10.24 5.47 3.62
C PRO A 163 -9.14 5.27 4.68
N GLY A 164 -8.68 6.36 5.29
CA GLY A 164 -7.56 6.33 6.23
C GLY A 164 -6.84 7.67 6.31
N THR A 165 -5.52 7.63 6.46
CA THR A 165 -4.70 8.85 6.58
C THR A 165 -4.54 9.63 5.28
N GLU A 166 -5.00 9.08 4.16
CA GLU A 166 -4.86 9.67 2.81
C GLU A 166 -3.41 9.84 2.35
N ASN A 167 -2.48 9.19 3.05
CA ASN A 167 -1.08 9.11 2.64
C ASN A 167 -0.91 8.17 1.44
N MET A 168 0.03 8.47 0.57
CA MET A 168 0.37 7.72 -0.63
C MET A 168 1.37 6.64 -0.29
N ASN A 169 0.99 5.72 0.59
CA ASN A 169 1.93 4.83 1.26
C ASN A 169 1.56 3.35 1.24
N VAL A 170 0.47 2.96 0.57
CA VAL A 170 0.13 1.54 0.37
C VAL A 170 0.87 1.03 -0.87
N PRO A 171 1.92 0.21 -0.73
CA PRO A 171 2.88 0.00 -1.81
C PRO A 171 2.45 -1.11 -2.78
N THR A 172 2.74 -0.88 -4.07
CA THR A 172 2.82 -1.89 -5.12
C THR A 172 4.21 -1.81 -5.75
N ASP A 173 5.10 -2.70 -5.31
CA ASP A 173 6.50 -2.71 -5.72
C ASP A 173 6.72 -3.69 -6.88
N ILE A 174 7.12 -3.19 -8.04
CA ILE A 174 7.12 -3.95 -9.29
C ILE A 174 8.55 -4.09 -9.79
N GLY A 175 9.16 -5.25 -9.49
CA GLY A 175 10.51 -5.57 -9.93
C GLY A 175 10.68 -5.55 -11.46
N SER A 176 11.93 -5.47 -11.89
CA SER A 176 12.29 -5.49 -13.31
C SER A 176 11.75 -6.74 -14.01
N GLY A 177 11.15 -6.56 -15.19
CA GLY A 177 10.60 -7.64 -16.00
C GLY A 177 9.39 -8.36 -15.38
N SER A 178 8.81 -7.82 -14.31
CA SER A 178 7.73 -8.46 -13.54
C SER A 178 6.40 -7.70 -13.67
N GLN A 179 5.37 -8.22 -13.00
CA GLN A 179 4.06 -7.57 -12.91
C GLN A 179 3.48 -7.72 -11.51
N GLN A 180 2.63 -6.77 -11.11
CA GLN A 180 1.85 -6.83 -9.88
C GLN A 180 0.40 -6.41 -10.14
N PRO A 181 -0.58 -7.04 -9.47
CA PRO A 181 -1.98 -6.64 -9.59
C PRO A 181 -2.24 -5.27 -8.97
N LEU A 182 -3.21 -4.55 -9.52
CA LEU A 182 -3.78 -3.34 -8.94
C LEU A 182 -5.13 -3.67 -8.33
N SER A 183 -5.49 -2.95 -7.26
CA SER A 183 -6.85 -2.99 -6.73
C SER A 183 -7.80 -2.16 -7.59
N VAL A 184 -8.77 -2.80 -8.20
CA VAL A 184 -9.91 -2.17 -8.84
C VAL A 184 -11.04 -2.13 -7.82
N VAL A 185 -11.38 -0.93 -7.35
CA VAL A 185 -12.43 -0.73 -6.35
C VAL A 185 -13.80 -0.84 -7.03
N ASP A 186 -14.69 -1.66 -6.49
CA ASP A 186 -16.11 -1.63 -6.87
C ASP A 186 -16.75 -0.37 -6.28
N GLU A 187 -16.86 0.67 -7.11
CA GLU A 187 -17.26 2.00 -6.66
C GLU A 187 -18.71 2.04 -6.19
N ASP A 188 -19.53 1.06 -6.58
CA ASP A 188 -20.94 0.94 -6.20
C ASP A 188 -21.10 0.36 -4.78
N ASN A 189 -20.18 -0.48 -4.33
CA ASN A 189 -20.32 -1.27 -3.10
C ASN A 189 -19.20 -1.06 -2.07
N TYR A 190 -18.23 -0.18 -2.35
CA TYR A 190 -17.12 0.13 -1.46
C TYR A 190 -17.36 1.45 -0.67
N TYR A 191 -16.28 2.04 -0.16
CA TYR A 191 -16.30 3.32 0.54
C TYR A 191 -16.81 4.47 -0.34
N ASN A 192 -17.72 5.29 0.21
CA ASN A 192 -18.24 6.49 -0.43
C ASN A 192 -17.86 7.73 0.41
N TRP A 193 -17.36 8.76 -0.26
CA TRP A 193 -17.01 10.03 0.37
C TRP A 193 -18.07 11.08 0.10
N GLY A 194 -18.81 11.51 1.14
CA GLY A 194 -19.88 12.50 0.97
C GLY A 194 -20.92 12.09 -0.08
N ASN A 195 -21.32 10.82 -0.09
CA ASN A 195 -22.20 10.18 -1.09
C ASN A 195 -21.63 10.12 -2.52
N LYS A 196 -20.32 10.32 -2.69
CA LYS A 196 -19.64 10.16 -3.97
C LYS A 196 -18.89 8.83 -3.99
N LYS A 197 -19.04 8.14 -5.12
CA LYS A 197 -18.25 6.98 -5.51
C LYS A 197 -16.76 7.27 -5.41
N THR A 198 -15.98 6.25 -5.03
CA THR A 198 -14.52 6.38 -4.89
C THR A 198 -13.84 5.26 -5.66
N SER A 199 -12.72 5.60 -6.31
CA SER A 199 -11.85 4.65 -6.99
C SER A 199 -10.50 4.57 -6.28
N ALA A 200 -9.68 3.58 -6.63
CA ALA A 200 -8.31 3.54 -6.15
C ALA A 200 -7.46 4.55 -6.94
N GLN A 201 -6.74 5.41 -6.23
CA GLN A 201 -5.74 6.31 -6.80
C GLN A 201 -4.34 5.85 -6.40
N TYR A 202 -3.41 5.89 -7.35
CA TYR A 202 -2.03 5.49 -7.17
C TYR A 202 -1.09 6.57 -7.64
N TYR A 203 0.05 6.69 -6.98
CA TYR A 203 1.09 7.66 -7.26
C TYR A 203 2.28 6.92 -7.87
N VAL A 204 2.62 7.29 -9.09
CA VAL A 204 3.52 6.55 -9.97
C VAL A 204 4.87 7.22 -9.97
N ASN A 205 5.87 6.51 -9.46
CA ASN A 205 7.22 7.04 -9.22
C ASN A 205 8.17 6.73 -10.38
N LYS A 206 9.31 7.43 -10.40
CA LYS A 206 10.40 7.13 -11.35
C LYS A 206 10.98 5.74 -11.13
N SER A 207 11.63 5.23 -12.17
CA SER A 207 12.29 3.92 -12.12
C SER A 207 13.47 3.92 -11.13
N GLY A 208 13.78 2.75 -10.59
CA GLY A 208 14.83 2.55 -9.58
C GLY A 208 14.45 2.92 -8.15
N LYS A 209 13.24 3.45 -7.89
CA LYS A 209 12.76 3.74 -6.53
C LYS A 209 12.13 2.50 -5.88
N SER A 210 12.47 2.22 -4.63
CA SER A 210 11.79 1.20 -3.82
C SER A 210 10.50 1.74 -3.20
N ALA A 211 9.63 0.84 -2.72
CA ALA A 211 8.46 1.24 -1.93
C ALA A 211 8.84 2.06 -0.69
N GLN A 212 9.94 1.73 -0.01
CA GLN A 212 10.41 2.43 1.19
C GLN A 212 10.89 3.85 0.87
N ASP A 213 11.45 4.07 -0.32
CA ASP A 213 11.91 5.39 -0.74
C ASP A 213 10.78 6.28 -1.25
N ALA A 214 9.72 5.67 -1.82
CA ALA A 214 8.74 6.41 -2.59
C ALA A 214 7.32 6.42 -2.00
N CYS A 215 6.94 5.39 -1.25
CA CYS A 215 5.62 5.26 -0.62
C CYS A 215 5.63 5.85 0.78
N VAL A 216 6.06 7.12 0.85
CA VAL A 216 6.16 7.95 2.05
C VAL A 216 5.66 9.36 1.72
N TRP A 217 5.26 10.13 2.73
CA TRP A 217 4.88 11.53 2.49
C TRP A 217 6.11 12.36 2.07
N GLY A 218 5.96 13.13 1.00
CA GLY A 218 7.00 13.99 0.44
C GLY A 218 6.76 15.48 0.69
N ASN A 219 7.78 16.27 0.42
CA ASN A 219 7.79 17.73 0.50
C ASN A 219 7.81 18.36 -0.89
N GLN A 220 7.49 19.65 -0.95
CA GLN A 220 7.57 20.40 -2.20
C GLN A 220 8.98 20.33 -2.80
N GLY A 221 9.06 19.88 -4.05
CA GLY A 221 10.32 19.67 -4.77
C GLY A 221 10.76 18.21 -4.83
N ASP A 222 10.16 17.32 -4.03
CA ASP A 222 10.34 15.88 -4.17
C ASP A 222 9.64 15.35 -5.44
N ASP A 223 9.91 14.10 -5.78
CA ASP A 223 9.32 13.38 -6.93
C ASP A 223 8.69 12.04 -6.54
N TYR A 224 8.28 11.93 -5.28
CA TYR A 224 7.66 10.75 -4.70
C TYR A 224 6.52 11.10 -3.75
N GLY A 225 5.78 10.09 -3.26
CA GLY A 225 4.64 10.31 -2.39
C GLY A 225 3.58 11.20 -3.05
N ASN A 226 3.15 12.24 -2.36
CA ASN A 226 2.19 13.25 -2.84
C ASN A 226 2.77 14.08 -3.99
N TRP A 227 4.08 14.04 -4.21
CA TRP A 227 4.77 14.75 -5.28
C TRP A 227 5.20 13.82 -6.41
N ALA A 228 4.73 12.57 -6.45
CA ALA A 228 4.99 11.67 -7.57
C ALA A 228 4.55 12.30 -8.91
N PRO A 229 5.26 12.07 -10.03
CA PRO A 229 4.96 12.72 -11.31
C PRO A 229 3.55 12.49 -11.85
N LEU A 230 3.06 11.25 -11.74
CA LEU A 230 1.80 10.82 -12.34
C LEU A 230 0.91 10.12 -11.32
N ASN A 231 -0.38 10.14 -11.60
CA ASN A 231 -1.39 9.37 -10.89
C ASN A 231 -2.02 8.33 -11.81
N PHE A 232 -2.23 7.12 -11.31
CA PHE A 232 -3.16 6.16 -11.91
C PHE A 232 -4.48 6.14 -11.14
N GLY A 233 -5.56 5.83 -11.84
CA GLY A 233 -6.85 5.50 -11.25
C GLY A 233 -7.32 4.11 -11.68
N SER A 234 -7.95 3.38 -10.77
CA SER A 234 -8.66 2.14 -11.12
C SER A 234 -9.93 1.94 -10.31
N GLY A 235 -11.04 1.71 -11.00
CA GLY A 235 -12.35 1.48 -10.40
C GLY A 235 -13.26 0.66 -11.30
N TYR A 236 -14.35 0.17 -10.74
CA TYR A 236 -15.39 -0.58 -11.44
C TYR A 236 -16.75 0.02 -11.12
N THR A 237 -17.48 0.40 -12.16
CA THR A 237 -18.84 0.94 -12.07
C THR A 237 -19.53 0.79 -13.42
N ASP A 238 -20.86 0.74 -13.42
CA ASP A 238 -21.68 0.65 -14.63
C ASP A 238 -21.31 -0.55 -15.52
N GLY A 239 -20.94 -1.67 -14.89
CA GLY A 239 -20.56 -2.91 -15.57
C GLY A 239 -19.18 -2.88 -16.24
N LYS A 240 -18.38 -1.82 -16.03
CA LYS A 240 -17.09 -1.61 -16.69
C LYS A 240 -15.98 -1.35 -15.68
N MET A 241 -14.79 -1.84 -15.99
CA MET A 241 -13.58 -1.40 -15.31
C MET A 241 -13.08 -0.11 -15.98
N TRP A 242 -12.61 0.84 -15.19
CA TRP A 242 -12.07 2.12 -15.62
C TRP A 242 -10.62 2.22 -15.16
N LEU A 243 -9.73 2.53 -16.09
CA LEU A 243 -8.32 2.79 -15.83
C LEU A 243 -7.97 4.19 -16.31
N SER A 244 -7.26 4.96 -15.51
CA SER A 244 -6.84 6.31 -15.88
C SER A 244 -5.37 6.58 -15.57
N MET A 245 -4.79 7.51 -16.33
CA MET A 245 -3.50 8.13 -16.04
C MET A 245 -3.68 9.64 -16.10
N SER A 246 -3.11 10.37 -15.14
CA SER A 246 -3.12 11.83 -15.15
C SER A 246 -1.84 12.41 -14.57
N LYS A 247 -1.55 13.67 -14.90
CA LYS A 247 -0.49 14.41 -14.18
C LYS A 247 -0.92 14.58 -12.74
N ASN A 248 0.04 14.47 -11.82
CA ASN A 248 -0.21 14.88 -10.46
C ASN A 248 -0.31 16.41 -10.40
N PRO A 249 -1.44 16.99 -9.95
CA PRO A 249 -1.58 18.45 -9.87
C PRO A 249 -0.54 19.13 -8.97
N LEU A 250 -0.06 18.43 -7.93
CA LEU A 250 0.98 18.95 -7.04
C LEU A 250 2.34 19.05 -7.74
N ASN A 251 2.62 18.17 -8.70
CA ASN A 251 3.90 18.14 -9.41
C ASN A 251 3.73 18.05 -10.94
N SER A 252 2.91 18.94 -11.51
CA SER A 252 2.49 18.87 -12.92
C SER A 252 3.61 19.02 -13.95
N GLN A 253 4.79 19.49 -13.52
CA GLN A 253 5.98 19.64 -14.36
C GLN A 253 6.92 18.43 -14.29
N ALA A 254 6.76 17.55 -13.30
CA ALA A 254 7.55 16.34 -13.21
C ALA A 254 7.05 15.29 -14.19
N ASN A 255 8.00 14.53 -14.72
CA ASN A 255 7.75 13.41 -15.61
C ASN A 255 8.42 12.15 -15.05
N VAL A 256 7.82 11.00 -15.34
CA VAL A 256 8.53 9.72 -15.19
C VAL A 256 9.62 9.61 -16.27
N ASP A 257 10.59 8.74 -16.05
CA ASP A 257 11.76 8.47 -16.91
C ASP A 257 11.52 7.34 -17.92
N TYR A 258 10.26 6.94 -18.10
CA TYR A 258 9.82 5.86 -18.98
C TYR A 258 8.47 6.21 -19.63
N LYS A 259 8.04 5.37 -20.58
CA LYS A 259 6.75 5.46 -21.26
C LYS A 259 5.74 4.52 -20.64
N ILE A 260 4.46 4.86 -20.81
CA ILE A 260 3.34 4.08 -20.27
C ILE A 260 2.27 3.92 -21.33
N THR A 261 1.73 2.72 -21.49
CA THR A 261 0.56 2.46 -22.33
C THR A 261 -0.42 1.57 -21.60
N ILE A 262 -1.72 1.85 -21.73
CA ILE A 262 -2.75 0.91 -21.28
C ILE A 262 -2.98 -0.11 -22.41
N LYS A 263 -3.01 -1.39 -22.06
CA LYS A 263 -3.27 -2.51 -22.98
C LYS A 263 -4.36 -3.41 -22.43
N ALA A 264 -5.15 -4.00 -23.32
CA ALA A 264 -6.12 -5.02 -22.94
C ALA A 264 -5.45 -6.38 -22.71
N ASP A 265 -6.07 -7.19 -21.87
CA ASP A 265 -5.75 -8.59 -21.62
C ASP A 265 -7.05 -9.42 -21.68
N GLY A 266 -7.36 -9.95 -22.87
CA GLY A 266 -8.64 -10.63 -23.12
C GLY A 266 -9.88 -9.73 -23.11
N GLY A 267 -9.68 -8.41 -23.04
CA GLY A 267 -10.73 -7.39 -23.04
C GLY A 267 -10.69 -6.44 -24.24
N THR A 268 -11.58 -5.44 -24.22
CA THR A 268 -11.61 -4.34 -25.19
C THR A 268 -11.50 -3.00 -24.46
N LEU A 269 -10.54 -2.17 -24.87
CA LEU A 269 -10.44 -0.78 -24.42
C LEU A 269 -11.36 0.11 -25.25
N SER A 270 -11.97 1.12 -24.64
CA SER A 270 -12.76 2.12 -25.38
C SER A 270 -11.94 2.93 -26.38
N HIS A 271 -10.66 3.14 -26.08
CA HIS A 271 -9.69 3.82 -26.94
C HIS A 271 -8.26 3.59 -26.41
N ASP A 272 -7.27 4.07 -27.15
CA ASP A 272 -5.88 4.11 -26.73
C ASP A 272 -5.61 5.23 -25.71
N CYS A 273 -4.63 4.98 -24.84
CA CYS A 273 -4.19 5.89 -23.79
C CYS A 273 -2.72 5.58 -23.47
N LYS A 274 -1.85 6.53 -23.80
CA LYS A 274 -0.39 6.43 -23.67
C LYS A 274 0.17 7.69 -23.03
N TYR A 275 1.32 7.57 -22.38
CA TYR A 275 2.13 8.67 -21.89
C TYR A 275 3.56 8.49 -22.38
N GLU A 276 4.07 9.48 -23.13
CA GLU A 276 5.42 9.47 -23.66
C GLU A 276 6.01 10.89 -23.58
N ASN A 277 7.25 11.02 -23.11
CA ASN A 277 8.00 12.28 -23.10
C ASN A 277 7.22 13.48 -22.50
N GLY A 278 6.50 13.26 -21.40
CA GLY A 278 5.76 14.32 -20.70
C GLY A 278 4.37 14.65 -21.23
N SER A 279 3.89 13.91 -22.23
CA SER A 279 2.61 14.14 -22.91
C SER A 279 1.75 12.88 -22.97
N PHE A 280 0.43 13.06 -22.92
CA PHE A 280 -0.52 11.98 -23.17
C PHE A 280 -0.87 11.88 -24.65
N HIS A 281 -1.04 10.66 -25.14
CA HIS A 281 -1.39 10.35 -26.52
C HIS A 281 -2.55 9.35 -26.57
N GLY A 282 -3.28 9.39 -27.68
CA GLY A 282 -4.43 8.54 -27.94
C GLY A 282 -5.72 9.36 -28.09
N SER A 283 -6.73 8.72 -28.65
CA SER A 283 -8.00 9.36 -28.99
C SER A 283 -8.81 9.83 -27.78
N GLY A 284 -8.54 9.30 -26.58
CA GLY A 284 -9.12 9.80 -25.32
C GLY A 284 -8.14 10.56 -24.43
N ALA A 285 -7.05 11.08 -24.98
CA ALA A 285 -6.07 11.88 -24.24
C ALA A 285 -6.35 13.38 -24.27
N SER A 286 -6.08 14.04 -23.14
CA SER A 286 -6.02 15.49 -22.98
C SER A 286 -4.60 15.91 -22.56
N SER A 287 -4.38 17.20 -22.30
CA SER A 287 -3.10 17.68 -21.75
C SER A 287 -2.79 17.11 -20.36
N ASP A 288 -3.83 16.70 -19.62
CA ASP A 288 -3.75 16.43 -18.20
C ASP A 288 -3.90 14.93 -17.88
N GLY A 289 -4.37 14.12 -18.83
CA GLY A 289 -4.50 12.68 -18.65
C GLY A 289 -5.31 11.97 -19.74
N CYS A 290 -5.56 10.69 -19.52
CA CYS A 290 -6.49 9.88 -20.28
C CYS A 290 -7.17 8.83 -19.39
N THR A 291 -8.42 8.49 -19.70
CA THR A 291 -9.22 7.50 -18.98
C THR A 291 -9.85 6.55 -19.97
N VAL A 292 -9.62 5.24 -19.81
CA VAL A 292 -10.20 4.19 -20.66
C VAL A 292 -11.20 3.38 -19.86
N SER A 293 -12.28 2.95 -20.53
CA SER A 293 -13.09 1.84 -20.03
C SER A 293 -12.63 0.52 -20.63
N VAL A 294 -12.78 -0.55 -19.87
CA VAL A 294 -12.44 -1.92 -20.24
C VAL A 294 -13.69 -2.77 -20.14
N THR A 295 -14.10 -3.36 -21.25
CA THR A 295 -15.25 -4.26 -21.34
C THR A 295 -14.77 -5.66 -21.69
N GLY A 296 -15.15 -6.65 -20.87
CA GLY A 296 -14.65 -8.03 -20.97
C GLY A 296 -13.18 -8.14 -20.55
N GLY A 297 -12.78 -9.29 -20.01
CA GLY A 297 -11.38 -9.57 -19.65
C GLY A 297 -10.76 -8.59 -18.64
N GLY A 298 -9.46 -8.35 -18.79
CA GLY A 298 -8.65 -7.45 -18.00
C GLY A 298 -7.88 -6.43 -18.83
N ALA A 299 -7.06 -5.63 -18.18
CA ALA A 299 -6.17 -4.67 -18.80
C ALA A 299 -4.97 -4.36 -17.90
N TYR A 300 -3.94 -3.74 -18.43
CA TYR A 300 -2.75 -3.40 -17.67
C TYR A 300 -2.08 -2.13 -18.16
N PHE A 301 -1.38 -1.46 -17.25
CA PHE A 301 -0.40 -0.45 -17.57
C PHE A 301 0.93 -1.15 -17.89
N GLU A 302 1.46 -0.95 -19.08
CA GLU A 302 2.81 -1.40 -19.42
C GLU A 302 3.80 -0.24 -19.29
N LEU A 303 4.85 -0.44 -18.49
CA LEU A 303 5.96 0.49 -18.32
C LEU A 303 7.10 0.04 -19.24
N TYR A 304 7.58 0.92 -20.12
CA TYR A 304 8.58 0.58 -21.16
C TYR A 304 9.48 1.78 -21.52
N ASN A 305 10.61 1.52 -22.19
CA ASN A 305 11.56 2.54 -22.66
C ASN A 305 11.14 3.21 -23.98
#